data_AF-A0A7R9NVX7-F1
#
_entry.id   AF-A0A7R9NVX7-F1
#
_cell.length_a   1.000
_cell.length_b   1.000
_cell.length_c   1.000
_cell.angle_alpha   90.00
_cell.angle_beta   90.00
_cell.angle_gamma   90.00
#
_symmetry.space_group_name_H-M   'P 1'
#
loop_
_entity.id
_entity.type
_entity.pdbx_description
1 polymer ?
#
loop_
_entity_poly.entity_id
_entity_poly.type
_entity_poly.pdbx_seq_one_letter_code
_entity_poly.pdbx_strand_id
1 'polypeptide(L)'
;MGMGRGYGQEMDGCGQCMKYSMFIANFIIFIGGVVVLSIGVWTIVDKSFINELLGTNLFIGAVYILIATGALVAFIAFFGCLGAAKEIKCMLLMYFMIVFIIFVTMLVGGILGYVFKEKVQVTMEQEMQSSLKMYTTDPDIQKAWDVTQTKLHCCGVSGSTDWTNVRGTPPDSCCKESNTGSVLKCTAVPLNLNTKGCLNVTTAFVKDHATILGGAGIGVACIMVLYRLRQSNIPIKFVTNTTKESRRCLHERLVQMGFDIEPQEIWTSLWAARDLVTARNLRPLLMLDDSAMEDFVGLSGREGEYDSVVVGLAPEKFNYSELNKAFRVLLGGVPLIAIHESRYFKQTDGLVLGPGPFVKGLEYAAGCKAEVLGKPNPAFFKSALGDIDPSEAVMIGDDVAIDIQGAMILGMKGILLQTGKYRPGDENKIVPAPTIVCTDFSQAVDILLK
;
A
#
# COMPACT_ATOMS: atom_id res chain seq x y z
N MET A 1 69.18 17.81 0.55
CA MET A 1 68.13 17.85 1.58
C MET A 1 67.25 19.05 1.30
N GLY A 2 65.95 19.01 1.10
CA GLY A 2 65.00 17.90 0.97
C GLY A 2 63.68 18.53 0.47
N MET A 3 62.95 17.81 -0.37
CA MET A 3 61.54 18.09 -0.65
C MET A 3 60.93 16.82 -1.24
N GLY A 4 59.83 16.36 -0.65
CA GLY A 4 59.03 15.26 -1.18
C GLY A 4 58.55 14.30 -0.10
N ARG A 5 57.36 14.56 0.43
CA ARG A 5 56.40 13.50 0.81
C ARG A 5 55.01 14.12 0.81
N GLY A 6 54.32 13.93 -0.31
CA GLY A 6 52.89 14.18 -0.42
C GLY A 6 52.13 13.23 0.49
N TYR A 7 51.21 13.80 1.24
CA TYR A 7 50.19 13.12 2.02
C TYR A 7 49.33 12.25 1.08
N GLY A 8 49.38 10.94 1.24
CA GLY A 8 48.28 10.06 0.84
C GLY A 8 47.30 10.02 2.01
N GLN A 9 46.13 10.63 1.84
CA GLN A 9 45.04 10.54 2.81
C GLN A 9 44.54 9.10 2.88
N GLU A 10 44.62 8.49 4.06
CA GLU A 10 43.86 7.30 4.41
C GLU A 10 42.35 7.63 4.31
N MET A 11 41.60 6.83 3.57
CA MET A 11 40.14 6.94 3.50
C MET A 11 39.53 6.44 4.82
N ASP A 12 38.91 7.36 5.56
CA ASP A 12 38.16 7.11 6.80
C ASP A 12 37.09 5.99 6.64
N GLY A 13 36.82 5.28 7.74
CA GLY A 13 36.05 4.02 7.81
C GLY A 13 34.65 3.99 7.18
N CYS A 14 34.09 5.13 6.78
CA CYS A 14 32.87 5.22 5.96
C CYS A 14 33.09 4.66 4.53
N GLY A 15 34.26 4.90 3.92
CA GLY A 15 34.60 4.39 2.59
C GLY A 15 34.76 2.87 2.57
N GLN A 16 35.33 2.31 3.64
CA GLN A 16 35.51 0.87 3.80
C GLN A 16 34.14 0.15 3.94
N CYS A 17 33.22 0.72 4.71
CA CYS A 17 31.86 0.18 4.89
C CYS A 17 31.05 0.19 3.59
N MET A 18 31.08 1.31 2.85
CA MET A 18 30.43 1.40 1.53
C MET A 18 30.97 0.37 0.53
N LYS A 19 32.30 0.15 0.54
CA LYS A 19 32.97 -0.82 -0.34
C LYS A 19 32.54 -2.25 -0.04
N TYR A 20 32.54 -2.65 1.24
CA TYR A 20 32.09 -3.98 1.65
C TYR A 20 30.61 -4.20 1.37
N SER A 21 29.77 -3.19 1.63
CA SER A 21 28.34 -3.25 1.31
C SER A 21 28.08 -3.44 -0.18
N MET A 22 28.76 -2.66 -1.04
CA MET A 22 28.64 -2.79 -2.49
C MET A 22 29.12 -4.16 -3.01
N PHE A 23 30.20 -4.71 -2.43
CA PHE A 23 30.67 -6.04 -2.79
C PHE A 23 29.67 -7.12 -2.40
N ILE A 24 29.19 -7.12 -1.15
CA ILE A 24 28.25 -8.12 -0.63
C ILE A 24 26.93 -8.07 -1.41
N ALA A 25 26.38 -6.88 -1.65
CA ALA A 25 25.14 -6.74 -2.40
C ALA A 25 25.26 -7.28 -3.83
N ASN A 26 26.32 -6.90 -4.55
CA ASN A 26 26.58 -7.43 -5.89
C ASN A 26 26.84 -8.94 -5.89
N PHE A 27 27.49 -9.48 -4.85
CA PHE A 27 27.74 -10.91 -4.75
C PHE A 27 26.45 -11.71 -4.55
N ILE A 28 25.52 -11.22 -3.71
CA ILE A 28 24.20 -11.83 -3.55
C ILE A 28 23.42 -11.79 -4.87
N ILE A 29 23.43 -10.65 -5.57
CA ILE A 29 22.77 -10.50 -6.88
C ILE A 29 23.38 -11.45 -7.92
N PHE A 30 24.70 -11.64 -7.90
CA PHE A 30 25.39 -12.58 -8.79
C PHE A 30 24.91 -14.01 -8.56
N ILE A 31 24.87 -14.47 -7.31
CA ILE A 31 24.38 -15.81 -6.97
C ILE A 31 22.91 -15.95 -7.40
N GLY A 32 22.08 -14.94 -7.13
CA GLY A 32 20.68 -14.92 -7.59
C GLY A 32 20.55 -15.07 -9.11
N GLY A 33 21.35 -14.31 -9.89
CA GLY A 33 21.38 -14.41 -11.34
C GLY A 33 21.80 -15.80 -11.84
N VAL A 34 22.81 -16.42 -11.21
CA VAL A 34 23.25 -17.79 -11.54
C VAL A 34 22.17 -18.83 -11.21
N VAL A 35 21.46 -18.68 -10.09
CA VAL A 35 20.34 -19.57 -9.72
C VAL A 35 19.22 -19.47 -10.75
N VAL A 36 18.80 -18.25 -11.11
CA VAL A 36 17.75 -18.03 -12.12
C VAL A 36 18.15 -18.61 -13.48
N LEU A 37 19.39 -18.39 -13.91
CA LEU A 37 19.93 -18.98 -15.14
C LEU A 37 19.93 -20.50 -15.08
N SER A 38 20.34 -21.09 -13.95
CA SER A 38 20.39 -22.54 -13.76
C SER A 38 19.00 -23.17 -13.82
N ILE A 39 18.00 -22.54 -13.19
CA ILE A 39 16.59 -22.97 -13.26
C ILE A 39 16.07 -22.88 -14.69
N GLY A 40 16.34 -21.78 -15.39
CA GLY A 40 15.92 -21.59 -16.78
C GLY A 40 16.50 -22.66 -17.71
N VAL A 41 17.80 -22.93 -17.60
CA VAL A 41 18.48 -23.97 -18.39
C VAL A 41 17.96 -25.37 -18.02
N TRP A 42 17.81 -25.68 -16.74
CA TRP A 42 17.22 -26.94 -16.29
C TRP A 42 15.86 -27.16 -16.94
N THR A 43 15.01 -26.13 -16.91
CA THR A 43 13.66 -26.17 -17.47
C THR A 43 13.69 -26.57 -18.95
N ILE A 44 14.63 -26.08 -19.75
CA ILE A 44 14.76 -26.45 -21.18
C ILE A 44 15.25 -27.88 -21.37
N VAL A 45 16.19 -28.33 -20.52
CA VAL A 45 16.81 -29.66 -20.66
C VAL A 45 15.82 -30.77 -20.29
N ASP A 46 14.94 -30.52 -19.32
CA ASP A 46 13.93 -31.47 -18.89
C ASP A 46 12.72 -31.50 -19.85
N LYS A 47 12.82 -32.35 -20.89
CA LYS A 47 11.76 -32.53 -21.90
C LYS A 47 10.44 -33.03 -21.32
N SER A 48 10.46 -33.78 -20.21
CA SER A 48 9.23 -34.20 -19.51
C SER A 48 8.52 -32.99 -18.92
N PHE A 49 9.26 -32.14 -18.22
CA PHE A 49 8.71 -30.92 -17.60
C PHE A 49 8.19 -29.91 -18.63
N ILE A 50 8.90 -29.72 -19.75
CA ILE A 50 8.45 -28.85 -20.87
C ILE A 50 7.13 -29.35 -21.47
N ASN A 51 7.01 -30.66 -21.72
CA ASN A 51 5.84 -31.22 -22.39
C ASN A 51 4.61 -31.33 -21.48
N GLU A 52 4.82 -31.54 -20.18
CA GLU A 52 3.75 -31.76 -19.20
C GLU A 52 3.16 -30.44 -18.65
N LEU A 53 3.98 -29.38 -18.49
CA LEU A 53 3.52 -28.07 -17.99
C LEU A 53 3.49 -26.93 -19.03
N LEU A 54 4.31 -26.94 -20.09
CA LEU A 54 4.65 -25.74 -20.87
C LEU A 54 4.50 -25.91 -22.40
N GLY A 55 3.50 -26.66 -22.85
CA GLY A 55 3.26 -26.98 -24.27
C GLY A 55 2.81 -25.83 -25.18
N THR A 56 3.15 -24.57 -24.92
CA THR A 56 2.86 -23.46 -25.86
C THR A 56 4.08 -22.57 -26.09
N ASN A 57 4.21 -22.03 -27.32
CA ASN A 57 5.31 -21.16 -27.74
C ASN A 57 5.53 -19.93 -26.84
N LEU A 58 4.49 -19.48 -26.13
CA LEU A 58 4.51 -18.35 -25.22
C LEU A 58 5.31 -18.62 -23.93
N PHE A 59 5.18 -19.82 -23.37
CA PHE A 59 5.94 -20.21 -22.16
C PHE A 59 7.41 -20.49 -22.48
N ILE A 60 7.69 -21.04 -23.66
CA ILE A 60 9.06 -21.18 -24.16
C ILE A 60 9.72 -19.79 -24.26
N GLY A 61 9.00 -18.79 -24.78
CA GLY A 61 9.43 -17.39 -24.78
C GLY A 61 9.72 -16.86 -23.37
N ALA A 62 8.86 -17.13 -22.40
CA ALA A 62 9.07 -16.71 -21.00
C ALA A 62 10.32 -17.35 -20.36
N VAL A 63 10.59 -18.63 -20.64
CA VAL A 63 11.80 -19.32 -20.17
C VAL A 63 13.06 -18.72 -20.81
N TYR A 64 13.04 -18.37 -22.10
CA TYR A 64 14.15 -17.67 -22.74
C TYR A 64 14.39 -16.27 -22.16
N ILE A 65 13.32 -15.52 -21.86
CA ILE A 65 13.43 -14.24 -21.17
C ILE A 65 14.08 -14.43 -19.79
N LEU A 66 13.64 -15.44 -19.03
CA LEU A 66 14.20 -15.75 -17.71
C LEU A 66 15.70 -16.05 -17.77
N ILE A 67 16.14 -16.85 -18.75
CA ILE A 67 17.57 -17.16 -18.98
C ILE A 67 18.34 -15.89 -19.36
N ALA A 68 17.82 -15.11 -20.31
CA ALA A 68 18.47 -13.88 -20.78
C ALA A 68 18.63 -12.86 -19.65
N THR A 69 17.58 -12.64 -18.85
CA THR A 69 17.62 -11.75 -17.69
C THR A 69 18.56 -12.28 -16.61
N GLY A 70 18.52 -13.58 -16.29
CA GLY A 70 19.43 -14.21 -15.33
C GLY A 70 20.91 -14.08 -15.74
N ALA A 71 21.22 -14.29 -17.01
CA ALA A 71 22.54 -14.11 -17.58
C ALA A 71 23.03 -12.66 -17.48
N LEU A 72 22.17 -11.71 -17.86
CA LEU A 72 22.48 -10.27 -17.82
C LEU A 72 22.74 -9.81 -16.39
N VAL A 73 21.89 -10.21 -15.44
CA VAL A 73 22.02 -9.87 -14.01
C VAL A 73 23.31 -10.45 -13.43
N ALA A 74 23.61 -11.72 -13.69
CA ALA A 74 24.86 -12.34 -13.24
C ALA A 74 26.09 -11.64 -13.86
N PHE A 75 26.04 -11.31 -15.15
CA PHE A 75 27.13 -10.61 -15.83
C PHE A 75 27.41 -9.24 -15.20
N ILE A 76 26.38 -8.41 -15.01
CA ILE A 76 26.51 -7.08 -14.41
C ILE A 76 27.03 -7.17 -12.98
N ALA A 77 26.46 -8.08 -12.19
CA ALA A 77 26.84 -8.28 -10.79
C ALA A 77 28.29 -8.76 -10.64
N PHE A 78 28.78 -9.58 -11.57
CA PHE A 78 30.17 -10.02 -11.61
C PHE A 78 31.15 -8.85 -11.82
N PHE A 79 30.86 -7.94 -12.75
CA PHE A 79 31.67 -6.72 -12.92
C PHE A 79 31.56 -5.78 -11.71
N GLY A 80 30.39 -5.69 -11.08
CA GLY A 80 30.21 -4.97 -9.82
C GLY A 80 31.10 -5.53 -8.69
N CYS A 81 31.15 -6.85 -8.54
CA CYS A 81 32.00 -7.53 -7.56
C CYS A 81 33.49 -7.31 -7.85
N LEU A 82 33.93 -7.53 -9.09
CA LEU A 82 35.34 -7.36 -9.48
C LEU A 82 35.80 -5.90 -9.40
N GLY A 83 34.94 -4.96 -9.80
CA GLY A 83 35.19 -3.53 -9.71
C GLY A 83 35.35 -3.07 -8.26
N ALA A 84 34.49 -3.55 -7.35
CA ALA A 84 34.59 -3.27 -5.93
C ALA A 84 35.81 -3.94 -5.27
N ALA A 85 36.14 -5.18 -5.63
CA ALA A 85 37.25 -5.92 -5.04
C ALA A 85 38.63 -5.43 -5.50
N LYS A 86 38.79 -5.12 -6.80
CA LYS A 86 40.08 -4.74 -7.42
C LYS A 86 40.27 -3.23 -7.62
N GLU A 87 39.30 -2.40 -7.20
CA GLU A 87 39.33 -0.93 -7.36
C GLU A 87 39.58 -0.44 -8.80
N ILE A 88 39.18 -1.24 -9.79
CA ILE A 88 39.39 -0.91 -11.20
C ILE A 88 38.32 0.10 -11.62
N LYS A 89 38.71 1.39 -11.67
CA LYS A 89 37.84 2.52 -12.02
C LYS A 89 37.06 2.30 -13.33
N CYS A 90 37.68 1.71 -14.34
CA CYS A 90 37.03 1.43 -15.63
C CYS A 90 35.88 0.42 -15.50
N MET A 91 36.04 -0.63 -14.69
CA MET A 91 35.00 -1.65 -14.47
C MET A 91 33.85 -1.11 -13.62
N LEU A 92 34.16 -0.29 -12.62
CA LEU A 92 33.16 0.42 -11.83
C LEU A 92 32.35 1.39 -12.70
N LEU A 93 33.02 2.12 -13.60
CA LEU A 93 32.36 3.03 -14.55
C LEU A 93 31.44 2.26 -15.52
N MET A 94 31.89 1.13 -16.08
CA MET A 94 31.02 0.30 -16.92
C MET A 94 29.80 -0.23 -16.17
N TYR A 95 29.99 -0.67 -14.92
CA TYR A 95 28.87 -1.07 -14.05
C TYR A 95 27.86 0.05 -13.88
N PHE A 96 28.30 1.27 -13.52
CA PHE A 96 27.41 2.42 -13.37
C PHE A 96 26.71 2.81 -14.67
N MET A 97 27.42 2.76 -15.81
CA MET A 97 26.83 3.06 -17.12
C MET A 97 25.75 2.05 -17.51
N ILE A 98 25.97 0.75 -17.28
CA ILE A 98 24.97 -0.28 -17.59
C ILE A 98 23.75 -0.13 -16.66
N VAL A 99 23.96 0.08 -15.36
CA VAL A 99 22.87 0.34 -14.40
C VAL A 99 22.08 1.59 -14.80
N PHE A 100 22.76 2.65 -15.24
CA PHE A 100 22.10 3.87 -15.71
C PHE A 100 21.26 3.62 -16.97
N ILE A 101 21.77 2.86 -17.95
CA ILE A 101 21.00 2.48 -19.14
C ILE A 101 19.76 1.66 -18.74
N ILE A 102 19.91 0.68 -17.84
CA ILE A 102 18.78 -0.11 -17.34
C ILE A 102 17.75 0.81 -16.69
N PHE A 103 18.19 1.74 -15.83
CA PHE A 103 17.31 2.72 -15.20
C PHE A 103 16.55 3.56 -16.24
N VAL A 104 17.24 4.08 -17.26
CA VAL A 104 16.59 4.85 -18.34
C VAL A 104 15.59 3.97 -19.11
N THR A 105 15.92 2.72 -19.44
CA THR A 105 14.98 1.83 -20.14
C THR A 105 13.77 1.48 -19.29
N MET A 106 13.94 1.26 -17.98
CA MET A 106 12.84 1.03 -17.05
C MET A 106 11.97 2.27 -16.90
N LEU A 107 12.57 3.46 -16.82
CA LEU A 107 11.85 4.73 -16.74
C LEU A 107 11.03 4.97 -18.00
N VAL A 108 11.63 4.82 -19.17
CA VAL A 108 10.94 4.93 -20.47
C VAL A 108 9.83 3.87 -20.57
N GLY A 109 10.10 2.62 -20.21
CA GLY A 109 9.10 1.55 -20.20
C GLY A 109 7.93 1.83 -19.26
N GLY A 110 8.21 2.36 -18.06
CA GLY A 110 7.18 2.78 -17.10
C GLY A 110 6.34 3.95 -17.61
N ILE A 111 6.97 4.97 -18.21
CA ILE A 111 6.26 6.11 -18.81
C ILE A 111 5.38 5.62 -19.97
N LEU A 112 5.92 4.81 -20.89
CA LEU A 112 5.16 4.25 -22.01
C LEU A 112 4.00 3.37 -21.51
N GLY A 113 4.25 2.53 -20.50
CA GLY A 113 3.22 1.70 -19.87
C GLY A 113 2.10 2.53 -19.25
N TYR A 114 2.43 3.66 -18.61
CA TYR A 114 1.44 4.58 -18.05
C TYR A 114 0.66 5.33 -19.14
N VAL A 115 1.36 5.88 -20.15
CA VAL A 115 0.76 6.67 -21.25
C VAL A 115 -0.15 5.79 -22.10
N PHE A 116 0.24 4.55 -22.39
CA PHE A 116 -0.52 3.64 -23.25
C PHE A 116 -1.38 2.63 -22.48
N LYS A 117 -1.60 2.81 -21.17
CA LYS A 117 -2.36 1.86 -20.34
C LYS A 117 -3.76 1.54 -20.88
N GLU A 118 -4.45 2.52 -21.47
CA GLU A 118 -5.80 2.32 -22.04
C GLU A 118 -5.73 1.57 -23.37
N LYS A 119 -4.68 1.79 -24.16
CA LYS A 119 -4.46 1.11 -25.43
C LYS A 119 -4.15 -0.38 -25.23
N VAL A 120 -3.45 -0.73 -24.14
CA VAL A 120 -3.15 -2.12 -23.78
C VAL A 120 -4.44 -2.95 -23.69
N GLN A 121 -5.49 -2.45 -23.02
CA GLN A 121 -6.74 -3.18 -22.88
C GLN A 121 -7.42 -3.42 -24.24
N VAL A 122 -7.42 -2.43 -25.13
CA VAL A 122 -7.98 -2.55 -26.48
C VAL A 122 -7.20 -3.56 -27.32
N THR A 123 -5.87 -3.53 -27.26
CA THR A 123 -5.03 -4.50 -27.97
C THR A 123 -5.22 -5.91 -27.43
N MET A 124 -5.31 -6.08 -26.10
CA MET A 124 -5.62 -7.38 -25.49
C MET A 124 -6.97 -7.92 -25.97
N GLU A 125 -8.01 -7.08 -26.02
CA GLU A 125 -9.32 -7.48 -26.54
C GLU A 125 -9.23 -7.99 -27.98
N GLN A 126 -8.54 -7.26 -28.86
CA GLN A 126 -8.38 -7.62 -30.26
C GLN A 126 -7.65 -8.95 -30.45
N GLU A 127 -6.54 -9.15 -29.74
CA GLU A 127 -5.77 -10.40 -29.79
C GLU A 127 -6.55 -11.60 -29.21
N MET A 128 -7.29 -11.38 -28.12
CA MET A 128 -8.16 -12.40 -27.54
C MET A 128 -9.31 -12.76 -28.49
N GLN A 129 -9.95 -11.78 -29.14
CA GLN A 129 -10.99 -12.05 -30.14
C GLN A 129 -10.43 -12.77 -31.38
N SER A 130 -9.22 -12.42 -31.82
CA SER A 130 -8.55 -13.06 -32.95
C SER A 130 -8.22 -14.53 -32.64
N SER A 131 -7.60 -14.78 -31.48
CA SER A 131 -7.27 -16.14 -31.04
C SER A 131 -8.52 -17.00 -30.76
N LEU A 132 -9.61 -16.44 -30.25
CA LEU A 132 -10.87 -17.16 -30.02
C LEU A 132 -11.41 -17.79 -31.31
N LYS A 133 -11.27 -17.11 -32.46
CA LYS A 133 -11.70 -17.64 -33.77
C LYS A 133 -10.88 -18.87 -34.21
N MET A 134 -9.66 -19.02 -33.71
CA MET A 134 -8.78 -20.14 -34.03
C MET A 134 -8.96 -21.33 -33.07
N TYR A 135 -9.84 -21.23 -32.07
CA TYR A 135 -10.07 -22.24 -31.05
C TYR A 135 -10.40 -23.64 -31.60
N THR A 136 -11.16 -23.74 -32.70
CA THR A 136 -11.53 -25.03 -33.32
C THR A 136 -10.47 -25.59 -34.25
N THR A 137 -9.49 -24.76 -34.64
CA THR A 137 -8.54 -25.07 -35.72
C THR A 137 -7.16 -25.38 -35.17
N ASP A 138 -6.77 -24.72 -34.08
CA ASP A 138 -5.45 -24.85 -33.46
C ASP A 138 -5.57 -25.49 -32.05
N PRO A 139 -5.01 -26.70 -31.85
CA PRO A 139 -5.10 -27.41 -30.57
C PRO A 139 -4.36 -26.72 -29.43
N ASP A 140 -3.30 -25.96 -29.71
CA ASP A 140 -2.54 -25.23 -28.69
C ASP A 140 -3.35 -24.02 -28.18
N ILE A 141 -4.02 -23.32 -29.11
CA ILE A 141 -4.96 -22.23 -28.77
C ILE A 141 -6.17 -22.78 -28.01
N GLN A 142 -6.69 -23.95 -28.40
CA GLN A 142 -7.77 -24.62 -27.68
C GLN A 142 -7.39 -24.88 -26.21
N LYS A 143 -6.22 -25.50 -25.99
CA LYS A 143 -5.71 -25.80 -24.65
C LYS A 143 -5.49 -24.54 -23.82
N ALA A 144 -4.94 -23.48 -24.44
CA ALA A 144 -4.71 -22.20 -23.75
C ALA A 144 -6.02 -21.55 -23.29
N TRP A 145 -7.06 -21.55 -24.13
CA TRP A 145 -8.38 -21.04 -23.77
C TRP A 145 -9.05 -21.89 -22.68
N ASP A 146 -8.98 -23.22 -22.78
CA ASP A 146 -9.56 -24.11 -21.79
C ASP A 146 -8.93 -23.90 -20.40
N VAL A 147 -7.61 -23.84 -20.32
CA VAL A 147 -6.88 -23.55 -19.07
C VAL A 147 -7.25 -22.18 -18.52
N THR A 148 -7.32 -21.15 -19.38
CA THR A 148 -7.64 -19.78 -18.96
C THR A 148 -9.05 -19.70 -18.36
N GLN A 149 -10.04 -20.27 -19.04
CA GLN A 149 -11.44 -20.24 -18.60
C GLN A 149 -11.66 -21.01 -17.31
N THR A 150 -11.01 -22.17 -17.17
CA THR A 150 -11.09 -22.97 -15.94
C THR A 150 -10.36 -22.30 -14.77
N LYS A 151 -9.12 -21.84 -14.96
CA LYS A 151 -8.33 -21.22 -13.87
C LYS A 151 -8.83 -19.85 -13.43
N LEU A 152 -9.32 -19.04 -14.35
CA LEU A 152 -9.80 -17.68 -14.05
C LEU A 152 -11.31 -17.62 -13.83
N HIS A 153 -12.01 -18.76 -13.92
CA HIS A 153 -13.47 -18.85 -13.77
C HIS A 153 -14.22 -17.81 -14.63
N CYS A 154 -13.84 -17.73 -15.90
CA CYS A 154 -14.38 -16.79 -16.89
C CYS A 154 -14.85 -17.54 -18.14
N CYS A 155 -15.61 -16.90 -19.01
CA CYS A 155 -16.06 -17.50 -20.27
C CYS A 155 -16.14 -16.48 -21.40
N GLY A 156 -15.53 -16.83 -22.54
CA GLY A 156 -15.42 -15.94 -23.71
C GLY A 156 -14.56 -14.71 -23.44
N VAL A 157 -14.44 -13.80 -24.41
CA VAL A 157 -13.61 -12.60 -24.27
C VAL A 157 -14.35 -11.57 -23.41
N SER A 158 -15.54 -11.18 -23.86
CA SER A 158 -16.44 -10.24 -23.19
C SER A 158 -17.53 -10.97 -22.42
N GLY A 159 -17.90 -12.17 -22.87
CA GLY A 159 -18.83 -13.05 -22.16
C GLY A 159 -19.10 -14.35 -22.91
N SER A 160 -19.94 -15.21 -22.32
CA SER A 160 -20.23 -16.54 -22.87
C SER A 160 -20.92 -16.52 -24.24
N THR A 161 -21.56 -15.41 -24.62
CA THR A 161 -22.20 -15.22 -25.93
C THR A 161 -21.21 -15.24 -27.08
N ASP A 162 -19.93 -14.94 -26.83
CA ASP A 162 -18.89 -14.91 -27.87
C ASP A 162 -18.72 -16.27 -28.56
N TRP A 163 -19.04 -17.36 -27.86
CA TRP A 163 -19.00 -18.72 -28.38
C TRP A 163 -20.06 -19.03 -29.44
N THR A 164 -21.15 -18.27 -29.50
CA THR A 164 -22.24 -18.46 -30.46
C THR A 164 -21.73 -18.43 -31.91
N ASN A 165 -20.81 -17.51 -32.19
CA ASN A 165 -20.26 -17.29 -33.53
C ASN A 165 -19.05 -18.18 -33.86
N VAL A 166 -18.53 -18.94 -32.89
CA VAL A 166 -17.33 -19.78 -33.05
C VAL A 166 -17.68 -21.26 -33.04
N ARG A 167 -18.41 -21.72 -32.02
CA ARG A 167 -18.76 -23.13 -31.79
C ARG A 167 -20.27 -23.35 -31.63
N GLY A 168 -21.06 -22.28 -31.53
CA GLY A 168 -22.49 -22.32 -31.24
C GLY A 168 -22.79 -22.45 -29.74
N THR A 169 -22.09 -23.33 -29.03
CA THR A 169 -22.22 -23.51 -27.58
C THR A 169 -20.89 -23.30 -26.85
N PRO A 170 -20.89 -22.71 -25.63
CA PRO A 170 -19.69 -22.60 -24.80
C PRO A 170 -19.06 -23.98 -24.51
N PRO A 171 -17.72 -24.07 -24.46
CA PRO A 171 -17.02 -25.30 -24.10
C PRO A 171 -17.18 -25.65 -22.60
N ASP A 172 -16.90 -26.90 -22.24
CA ASP A 172 -16.98 -27.37 -20.85
C ASP A 172 -16.03 -26.62 -19.89
N SER A 173 -14.95 -26.02 -20.43
CA SER A 173 -14.01 -25.18 -19.67
C SER A 173 -14.63 -23.88 -19.12
N CYS A 174 -15.77 -23.45 -19.66
CA CYS A 174 -16.54 -22.32 -19.16
C CYS A 174 -17.45 -22.65 -17.96
N CYS A 175 -17.60 -23.94 -17.62
CA CYS A 175 -18.52 -24.34 -16.56
C CYS A 175 -17.92 -24.12 -15.17
N LYS A 176 -18.77 -23.94 -14.15
CA LYS A 176 -18.37 -23.85 -12.75
C LYS A 176 -17.99 -25.24 -12.22
N GLU A 177 -16.92 -25.32 -11.44
CA GLU A 177 -16.54 -26.55 -10.74
C GLU A 177 -17.49 -26.85 -9.57
N SER A 178 -17.81 -28.14 -9.35
CA SER A 178 -18.52 -28.59 -8.16
C SER A 178 -17.61 -28.60 -6.93
N ASN A 179 -18.20 -28.53 -5.72
CA ASN A 179 -17.47 -28.70 -4.44
C ASN A 179 -16.71 -30.04 -4.30
N THR A 180 -16.90 -31.00 -5.22
CA THR A 180 -16.20 -32.29 -5.27
C THR A 180 -15.09 -32.38 -6.33
N GLY A 181 -14.72 -31.27 -7.00
CA GLY A 181 -13.63 -31.24 -7.98
C GLY A 181 -13.95 -31.84 -9.35
N SER A 182 -15.22 -32.15 -9.63
CA SER A 182 -15.70 -32.66 -10.91
C SER A 182 -16.31 -31.52 -11.75
N VAL A 183 -15.83 -31.35 -12.98
CA VAL A 183 -16.36 -30.36 -13.95
C VAL A 183 -17.79 -30.76 -14.35
N LEU A 184 -18.81 -29.97 -13.97
CA LEU A 184 -20.18 -30.22 -14.41
C LEU A 184 -20.32 -29.82 -15.89
N LYS A 185 -20.92 -30.68 -16.71
CA LYS A 185 -21.29 -30.35 -18.09
C LYS A 185 -22.24 -29.15 -18.10
N CYS A 186 -22.03 -28.20 -19.02
CA CYS A 186 -22.78 -26.94 -19.14
C CYS A 186 -24.26 -27.10 -19.56
N THR A 187 -24.83 -28.31 -19.48
CA THR A 187 -26.16 -28.68 -20.00
C THR A 187 -27.25 -28.84 -18.95
N ALA A 188 -26.97 -28.65 -17.65
CA ALA A 188 -27.99 -28.74 -16.60
C ALA A 188 -28.34 -27.34 -16.03
N VAL A 189 -29.60 -26.93 -16.20
CA VAL A 189 -30.19 -25.75 -15.54
C VAL A 189 -30.41 -26.07 -14.05
N PRO A 190 -30.13 -25.14 -13.12
CA PRO A 190 -29.74 -23.75 -13.35
C PRO A 190 -28.22 -23.58 -13.57
N LEU A 191 -27.93 -22.97 -14.71
CA LEU A 191 -26.66 -22.62 -15.35
C LEU A 191 -25.40 -22.59 -14.43
N ASN A 192 -24.64 -23.68 -14.40
CA ASN A 192 -23.27 -23.71 -13.89
C ASN A 192 -22.28 -23.08 -14.90
N LEU A 193 -22.55 -21.87 -15.37
CA LEU A 193 -21.73 -21.18 -16.37
C LEU A 193 -21.09 -19.93 -15.77
N ASN A 194 -19.82 -19.70 -16.07
CA ASN A 194 -19.14 -18.45 -15.74
C ASN A 194 -19.68 -17.32 -16.63
N THR A 195 -20.18 -16.25 -16.01
CA THR A 195 -20.81 -15.12 -16.72
C THR A 195 -19.86 -13.95 -16.98
N LYS A 196 -18.68 -13.94 -16.33
CA LYS A 196 -17.67 -12.90 -16.52
C LYS A 196 -16.83 -13.19 -17.76
N GLY A 197 -16.63 -12.18 -18.62
CA GLY A 197 -15.68 -12.27 -19.73
C GLY A 197 -14.23 -12.35 -19.27
N CYS A 198 -13.42 -13.17 -19.95
CA CYS A 198 -12.02 -13.39 -19.60
C CYS A 198 -11.15 -12.15 -19.77
N LEU A 199 -11.50 -11.21 -20.65
CA LEU A 199 -10.78 -9.94 -20.78
C LEU A 199 -10.81 -9.15 -19.48
N ASN A 200 -12.00 -9.01 -18.87
CA ASN A 200 -12.16 -8.26 -17.62
C ASN A 200 -11.44 -8.94 -16.46
N VAL A 201 -11.59 -10.26 -16.31
CA VAL A 201 -10.93 -11.02 -15.24
C VAL A 201 -9.41 -11.01 -15.39
N THR A 202 -8.89 -11.20 -16.61
CA THR A 202 -7.45 -11.15 -16.88
C THR A 202 -6.89 -9.75 -16.64
N THR A 203 -7.62 -8.70 -17.05
CA THR A 203 -7.21 -7.31 -16.80
C THR A 203 -7.16 -7.02 -15.30
N ALA A 204 -8.14 -7.49 -14.53
CA ALA A 204 -8.14 -7.37 -13.08
C ALA A 204 -6.95 -8.11 -12.46
N PHE A 205 -6.71 -9.36 -12.88
CA PHE A 205 -5.58 -10.17 -12.43
C PHE A 205 -4.23 -9.48 -12.68
N VAL A 206 -4.00 -8.95 -13.89
CA VAL A 206 -2.78 -8.21 -14.24
C VAL A 206 -2.63 -6.95 -13.41
N LYS A 207 -3.73 -6.19 -13.21
CA LYS A 207 -3.72 -4.99 -12.36
C LYS A 207 -3.37 -5.31 -10.92
N ASP A 208 -3.98 -6.34 -10.34
CA ASP A 208 -3.73 -6.73 -8.96
C ASP A 208 -2.26 -7.14 -8.75
N HIS A 209 -1.70 -7.94 -9.66
CA HIS A 209 -0.28 -8.30 -9.61
C HIS A 209 0.65 -7.10 -9.82
N ALA A 210 0.31 -6.17 -10.71
CA ALA A 210 1.08 -4.94 -10.88
C ALA A 210 1.01 -4.05 -9.62
N THR A 211 -0.15 -3.97 -8.96
CA THR A 211 -0.33 -3.26 -7.71
C THR A 211 0.48 -3.90 -6.59
N ILE A 212 0.54 -5.23 -6.51
CA ILE A 212 1.37 -5.94 -5.53
C ILE A 212 2.86 -5.67 -5.78
N LEU A 213 3.34 -5.78 -7.02
CA LEU A 213 4.76 -5.53 -7.34
C LEU A 213 5.16 -4.07 -7.10
N GLY A 214 4.33 -3.12 -7.56
CA GLY A 214 4.55 -1.70 -7.31
C GLY A 214 4.47 -1.36 -5.82
N GLY A 215 3.48 -1.91 -5.12
CA GLY A 215 3.28 -1.74 -3.69
C GLY A 215 4.43 -2.32 -2.86
N ALA A 216 4.96 -3.48 -3.22
CA ALA A 216 6.12 -4.09 -2.56
C ALA A 216 7.36 -3.23 -2.72
N GLY A 217 7.61 -2.69 -3.93
CA GLY A 217 8.74 -1.77 -4.16
C GLY A 217 8.64 -0.50 -3.31
N ILE A 218 7.46 0.12 -3.25
CA ILE A 218 7.21 1.29 -2.40
C ILE A 218 7.36 0.92 -0.91
N GLY A 219 6.81 -0.23 -0.49
CA GLY A 219 6.91 -0.72 0.88
C GLY A 219 8.36 -0.91 1.32
N VAL A 220 9.18 -1.56 0.51
CA VAL A 220 10.63 -1.72 0.77
C VAL A 220 11.32 -0.36 0.89
N ALA A 221 11.02 0.58 -0.01
CA ALA A 221 11.57 1.93 0.05
C ALA A 221 11.18 2.65 1.37
N CYS A 222 9.90 2.57 1.76
CA CYS A 222 9.41 3.15 3.02
C CYS A 222 10.10 2.53 4.24
N ILE A 223 10.24 1.20 4.29
CA ILE A 223 10.95 0.50 5.37
C ILE A 223 12.41 0.95 5.44
N MET A 224 13.08 1.08 4.30
CA MET A 224 14.48 1.52 4.25
C MET A 224 14.64 2.97 4.76
N VAL A 225 13.73 3.86 4.39
CA VAL A 225 13.74 5.26 4.86
C VAL A 225 13.45 5.34 6.35
N LEU A 226 12.46 4.59 6.85
CA LEU A 226 12.16 4.55 8.29
C LEU A 226 13.29 3.94 9.11
N TYR A 227 13.97 2.91 8.58
CA TYR A 227 15.14 2.33 9.22
C TYR A 227 16.26 3.37 9.39
N ARG A 228 16.51 4.21 8.37
CA ARG A 228 17.47 5.32 8.48
C ARG A 228 17.06 6.32 9.54
N LEU A 229 15.78 6.69 9.58
CA LEU A 229 15.26 7.61 10.59
C LEU A 229 15.40 7.03 12.00
N ARG A 230 15.15 5.73 12.19
CA ARG A 230 15.31 5.01 13.47
C ARG A 230 16.74 4.88 13.96
N GLN A 231 17.71 4.83 13.05
CA GLN A 231 19.13 4.87 13.44
C GLN A 231 19.53 6.23 14.04
N SER A 232 18.68 7.24 13.84
CA SER A 232 18.83 8.54 14.49
C SER A 232 18.10 8.50 15.82
N ASN A 233 18.66 9.10 16.86
CA ASN A 233 18.13 9.05 18.23
C ASN A 233 16.88 9.95 18.42
N ILE A 234 16.01 10.02 17.40
CA ILE A 234 14.83 10.87 17.33
C ILE A 234 13.60 9.99 17.62
N PRO A 235 12.81 10.28 18.66
CA PRO A 235 11.56 9.57 18.92
C PRO A 235 10.56 9.76 17.77
N ILE A 236 9.92 8.67 17.34
CA ILE A 236 8.96 8.66 16.23
C ILE A 236 7.57 8.32 16.78
N LYS A 237 6.54 9.06 16.33
CA LYS A 237 5.14 8.70 16.56
C LYS A 237 4.35 8.73 15.26
N PHE A 238 3.62 7.66 15.00
CA PHE A 238 2.72 7.50 13.86
C PHE A 238 1.33 7.98 14.25
N VAL A 239 0.86 9.06 13.63
CA VAL A 239 -0.41 9.69 14.00
C VAL A 239 -1.47 9.53 12.91
N THR A 240 -2.69 9.10 13.26
CA THR A 240 -3.77 8.91 12.28
C THR A 240 -5.17 9.17 12.83
N ASN A 241 -6.06 9.72 11.99
CA ASN A 241 -7.49 9.81 12.28
C ASN A 241 -8.18 8.54 11.78
N THR A 242 -8.31 7.53 12.63
CA THR A 242 -9.11 6.33 12.37
C THR A 242 -10.26 6.25 13.37
N THR A 243 -11.42 5.77 12.92
CA THR A 243 -12.62 5.58 13.75
C THR A 243 -13.07 4.15 13.93
N LYS A 244 -12.47 3.22 13.18
CA LYS A 244 -12.92 1.82 13.15
C LYS A 244 -11.85 0.84 13.60
N GLU A 245 -10.58 1.14 13.36
CA GLU A 245 -9.50 0.19 13.67
C GLU A 245 -8.88 0.50 15.04
N SER A 246 -8.81 -0.51 15.91
CA SER A 246 -8.07 -0.43 17.17
C SER A 246 -6.57 -0.27 16.93
N ARG A 247 -5.86 0.23 17.95
CA ARG A 247 -4.41 0.36 17.91
C ARG A 247 -3.70 -0.98 17.64
N ARG A 248 -4.21 -2.09 18.19
CA ARG A 248 -3.67 -3.45 17.95
C ARG A 248 -3.83 -3.87 16.49
N CYS A 249 -5.03 -3.74 15.91
CA CYS A 249 -5.27 -4.10 14.51
C CYS A 249 -4.39 -3.30 13.55
N LEU A 250 -4.22 -1.99 13.81
CA LEU A 250 -3.33 -1.15 13.01
C LEU A 250 -1.87 -1.56 13.14
N HIS A 251 -1.42 -1.87 14.37
CA HIS A 251 -0.07 -2.38 14.65
C HIS A 251 0.21 -3.68 13.90
N GLU A 252 -0.66 -4.68 14.03
CA GLU A 252 -0.52 -5.97 13.35
C GLU A 252 -0.41 -5.82 11.83
N ARG A 253 -1.23 -4.95 11.24
CA ARG A 253 -1.17 -4.68 9.79
C ARG A 253 0.17 -4.06 9.37
N LEU A 254 0.67 -3.09 10.12
CA LEU A 254 1.95 -2.44 9.80
C LEU A 254 3.12 -3.42 9.97
N VAL A 255 3.11 -4.25 11.02
CA VAL A 255 4.13 -5.28 11.23
C VAL A 255 4.08 -6.35 10.13
N GLN A 256 2.89 -6.77 9.69
CA GLN A 256 2.73 -7.68 8.55
C GLN A 256 3.29 -7.10 7.23
N MET A 257 3.26 -5.77 7.09
CA MET A 257 3.87 -5.07 5.95
C MET A 257 5.40 -4.93 6.07
N GLY A 258 6.00 -5.36 7.19
CA GLY A 258 7.45 -5.32 7.43
C GLY A 258 7.94 -4.08 8.17
N PHE A 259 7.03 -3.25 8.70
CA PHE A 259 7.42 -2.11 9.52
C PHE A 259 7.76 -2.58 10.94
N ASP A 260 8.97 -2.27 11.39
CA ASP A 260 9.36 -2.37 12.78
C ASP A 260 8.76 -1.16 13.52
N ILE A 261 7.67 -1.37 14.26
CA ILE A 261 6.91 -0.34 15.02
C ILE A 261 6.44 -0.95 16.33
N GLU A 262 6.55 -0.21 17.42
CA GLU A 262 6.01 -0.57 18.73
C GLU A 262 4.59 -0.01 18.90
N PRO A 263 3.67 -0.71 19.60
CA PRO A 263 2.29 -0.25 19.77
C PRO A 263 2.15 1.17 20.36
N GLN A 264 3.07 1.57 21.24
CA GLN A 264 3.11 2.91 21.86
C GLN A 264 3.46 4.05 20.91
N GLU A 265 4.10 3.76 19.77
CA GLU A 265 4.40 4.76 18.76
C GLU A 265 3.17 5.13 17.92
N ILE A 266 2.11 4.32 17.97
CA ILE A 266 0.88 4.54 17.20
C ILE A 266 -0.11 5.36 18.03
N TRP A 267 -0.39 6.57 17.57
CA TRP A 267 -1.35 7.49 18.17
C TRP A 267 -2.56 7.74 17.27
N THR A 268 -3.68 7.11 17.61
CA THR A 268 -4.93 7.23 16.86
C THR A 268 -5.88 8.23 17.51
N SER A 269 -6.84 8.76 16.75
CA SER A 269 -7.95 9.55 17.32
C SER A 269 -8.78 8.77 18.35
N LEU A 270 -8.90 7.45 18.20
CA LEU A 270 -9.51 6.56 19.19
C LEU A 270 -8.68 6.51 20.48
N TRP A 271 -7.35 6.39 20.37
CA TRP A 271 -6.48 6.37 21.54
C TRP A 271 -6.47 7.71 22.27
N ALA A 272 -6.46 8.83 21.54
CA ALA A 272 -6.62 10.16 22.12
C ALA A 272 -7.93 10.31 22.90
N ALA A 273 -9.01 9.70 22.42
CA ALA A 273 -10.30 9.66 23.13
C ALA A 273 -10.28 8.77 24.37
N ARG A 274 -9.65 7.58 24.29
CA ARG A 274 -9.43 6.72 25.46
C ARG A 274 -8.64 7.46 26.53
N ASP A 275 -7.56 8.13 26.14
CA ASP A 275 -6.68 8.87 27.04
C ASP A 275 -7.42 10.02 27.74
N LEU A 276 -8.19 10.81 26.99
CA LEU A 276 -9.02 11.88 27.53
C LEU A 276 -10.10 11.38 28.50
N VAL A 277 -10.81 10.31 28.14
CA VAL A 277 -11.81 9.66 29.00
C VAL A 277 -11.16 9.17 30.29
N THR A 278 -9.97 8.57 30.20
CA THR A 278 -9.23 8.04 31.35
C THR A 278 -8.72 9.18 32.25
N ALA A 279 -8.12 10.21 31.68
CA ALA A 279 -7.59 11.37 32.39
C ALA A 279 -8.67 12.16 33.15
N ARG A 280 -9.89 12.23 32.59
CA ARG A 280 -11.06 12.87 33.24
C ARG A 280 -11.89 11.90 34.09
N ASN A 281 -11.49 10.63 34.18
CA ASN A 281 -12.18 9.55 34.87
C ASN A 281 -13.68 9.43 34.49
N LEU A 282 -13.98 9.53 33.19
CA LEU A 282 -15.33 9.48 32.65
C LEU A 282 -15.84 8.04 32.43
N ARG A 283 -17.16 7.89 32.43
CA ARG A 283 -17.96 6.70 32.11
C ARG A 283 -18.80 6.96 30.85
N PRO A 284 -18.21 6.76 29.67
CA PRO A 284 -18.85 7.15 28.42
C PRO A 284 -19.90 6.15 27.95
N LEU A 285 -20.98 6.66 27.37
CA LEU A 285 -21.78 5.92 26.40
C LEU A 285 -20.98 5.87 25.08
N LEU A 286 -20.54 4.67 24.70
CA LEU A 286 -19.69 4.47 23.52
C LEU A 286 -20.52 4.14 22.25
N MET A 287 -20.58 5.10 21.33
CA MET A 287 -21.11 4.93 19.97
C MET A 287 -19.96 4.69 18.99
N LEU A 288 -19.30 3.55 19.14
CA LEU A 288 -18.14 3.12 18.33
C LEU A 288 -18.41 1.80 17.60
N ASP A 289 -17.69 1.58 16.51
CA ASP A 289 -17.62 0.29 15.80
C ASP A 289 -17.03 -0.79 16.73
N ASP A 290 -17.44 -2.05 16.57
CA ASP A 290 -17.03 -3.12 17.49
C ASP A 290 -15.52 -3.33 17.51
N SER A 291 -14.83 -3.16 16.38
CA SER A 291 -13.36 -3.23 16.35
C SER A 291 -12.70 -2.04 17.05
N ALA A 292 -13.36 -0.89 17.13
CA ALA A 292 -12.86 0.27 17.86
C ALA A 292 -13.12 0.18 19.37
N MET A 293 -14.15 -0.57 19.80
CA MET A 293 -14.46 -0.78 21.21
C MET A 293 -13.34 -1.48 21.98
N GLU A 294 -12.49 -2.24 21.30
CA GLU A 294 -11.31 -2.90 21.88
C GLU A 294 -10.39 -1.89 22.60
N ASP A 295 -10.18 -0.71 22.01
CA ASP A 295 -9.39 0.38 22.60
C ASP A 295 -10.07 1.01 23.82
N PHE A 296 -11.28 0.59 24.21
CA PHE A 296 -12.04 1.13 25.35
C PHE A 296 -12.40 0.06 26.39
N VAL A 297 -11.84 -1.15 26.28
CA VAL A 297 -12.00 -2.20 27.30
C VAL A 297 -11.57 -1.68 28.67
N GLY A 298 -12.45 -1.84 29.66
CA GLY A 298 -12.28 -1.33 31.04
C GLY A 298 -12.89 0.06 31.31
N LEU A 299 -13.38 0.76 30.27
CA LEU A 299 -14.08 2.04 30.38
C LEU A 299 -15.59 1.91 30.17
N SER A 300 -16.03 0.87 29.47
CA SER A 300 -17.44 0.53 29.28
C SER A 300 -18.01 -0.25 30.48
N GLY A 301 -19.25 0.06 30.87
CA GLY A 301 -20.01 -0.76 31.82
C GLY A 301 -19.62 -0.61 33.30
N ARG A 302 -18.94 0.49 33.68
CA ARG A 302 -18.83 0.88 35.10
C ARG A 302 -20.25 1.12 35.64
N GLU A 303 -20.58 0.59 36.83
CA GLU A 303 -21.90 0.76 37.43
C GLU A 303 -22.28 2.24 37.59
N GLY A 304 -23.55 2.56 37.30
CA GLY A 304 -24.13 3.91 37.41
C GLY A 304 -24.50 4.56 36.06
N GLU A 305 -24.96 5.82 36.13
CA GLU A 305 -25.35 6.60 34.95
C GLU A 305 -24.13 7.05 34.13
N TYR A 306 -24.31 7.13 32.80
CA TYR A 306 -23.30 7.67 31.89
C TYR A 306 -23.07 9.16 32.16
N ASP A 307 -21.80 9.56 32.22
CA ASP A 307 -21.38 10.95 32.47
C ASP A 307 -20.69 11.60 31.27
N SER A 308 -20.77 10.95 30.11
CA SER A 308 -20.22 11.43 28.83
C SER A 308 -20.76 10.59 27.67
N VAL A 309 -20.66 11.11 26.44
CA VAL A 309 -20.98 10.36 25.22
C VAL A 309 -19.79 10.44 24.27
N VAL A 310 -19.31 9.30 23.77
CA VAL A 310 -18.24 9.23 22.76
C VAL A 310 -18.81 8.73 21.44
N VAL A 311 -18.62 9.49 20.37
CA VAL A 311 -19.15 9.20 19.04
C VAL A 311 -18.02 9.04 18.02
N GLY A 312 -17.92 7.84 17.46
CA GLY A 312 -17.08 7.53 16.30
C GLY A 312 -17.93 7.13 15.10
N LEU A 313 -17.32 6.59 14.06
CA LEU A 313 -18.05 6.09 12.89
C LEU A 313 -18.60 4.69 13.15
N ALA A 314 -19.85 4.61 13.61
CA ALA A 314 -20.54 3.36 13.94
C ALA A 314 -21.90 3.26 13.23
N PRO A 315 -21.94 2.91 11.93
CA PRO A 315 -23.18 2.92 11.14
C PRO A 315 -24.33 2.12 11.78
N GLU A 316 -24.03 0.97 12.39
CA GLU A 316 -25.04 0.12 13.05
C GLU A 316 -25.69 0.80 14.28
N LYS A 317 -24.96 1.72 14.93
CA LYS A 317 -25.42 2.50 16.09
C LYS A 317 -26.04 3.84 15.70
N PHE A 318 -26.08 4.19 14.42
CA PHE A 318 -26.68 5.44 13.93
C PHE A 318 -28.16 5.28 13.57
N ASN A 319 -28.91 4.65 14.47
CA ASN A 319 -30.35 4.51 14.41
C ASN A 319 -31.03 5.40 15.46
N TYR A 320 -32.33 5.64 15.29
CA TYR A 320 -33.08 6.56 16.16
C TYR A 320 -33.02 6.16 17.65
N SER A 321 -33.07 4.87 17.96
CA SER A 321 -33.04 4.38 19.35
C SER A 321 -31.74 4.74 20.05
N GLU A 322 -30.61 4.42 19.44
CA GLU A 322 -29.28 4.70 20.01
C GLU A 322 -28.97 6.21 20.06
N LEU A 323 -29.32 6.96 19.02
CA LEU A 323 -29.17 8.42 19.03
C LEU A 323 -30.03 9.07 20.13
N ASN A 324 -31.26 8.60 20.33
CA ASN A 324 -32.12 9.12 21.39
C ASN A 324 -31.61 8.76 22.79
N LYS A 325 -30.98 7.58 22.95
CA LYS A 325 -30.28 7.21 24.19
C LYS A 325 -29.13 8.16 24.47
N ALA A 326 -28.28 8.45 23.48
CA ALA A 326 -27.20 9.41 23.60
C ALA A 326 -27.71 10.83 23.90
N PHE A 327 -28.73 11.29 23.19
CA PHE A 327 -29.37 12.58 23.43
C PHE A 327 -29.87 12.73 24.87
N ARG A 328 -30.55 11.71 25.42
CA ARG A 328 -31.02 11.73 26.81
C ARG A 328 -29.89 11.84 27.83
N VAL A 329 -28.77 11.17 27.58
CA VAL A 329 -27.57 11.31 28.41
C VAL A 329 -27.03 12.75 28.34
N LEU A 330 -26.94 13.32 27.14
CA LEU A 330 -26.46 14.70 26.92
C LEU A 330 -27.32 15.78 27.58
N LEU A 331 -28.63 15.56 27.74
CA LEU A 331 -29.50 16.48 28.49
C LEU A 331 -29.07 16.66 29.95
N GLY A 332 -28.29 15.73 30.51
CA GLY A 332 -27.65 15.88 31.82
C GLY A 332 -26.52 16.92 31.87
N GLY A 333 -26.21 17.60 30.77
CA GLY A 333 -25.13 18.58 30.68
C GLY A 333 -23.73 17.96 30.61
N VAL A 334 -23.66 16.69 30.21
CA VAL A 334 -22.42 15.91 30.13
C VAL A 334 -21.69 16.14 28.80
N PRO A 335 -20.37 15.95 28.73
CA PRO A 335 -19.60 16.19 27.52
C PRO A 335 -19.95 15.22 26.37
N LEU A 336 -20.08 15.79 25.17
CA LEU A 336 -20.09 15.07 23.90
C LEU A 336 -18.68 15.06 23.32
N ILE A 337 -18.11 13.88 23.14
CA ILE A 337 -16.76 13.67 22.62
C ILE A 337 -16.88 13.03 21.23
N ALA A 338 -16.34 13.67 20.20
CA ALA A 338 -16.39 13.15 18.84
C ALA A 338 -14.99 12.70 18.38
N ILE A 339 -14.83 11.49 17.86
CA ILE A 339 -13.52 10.99 17.37
C ILE A 339 -13.06 11.75 16.11
N HIS A 340 -13.99 12.27 15.31
CA HIS A 340 -13.79 13.31 14.28
C HIS A 340 -15.16 13.76 13.75
N GLU A 341 -15.20 14.87 13.01
CA GLU A 341 -16.43 15.43 12.41
C GLU A 341 -16.41 15.40 10.88
N SER A 342 -15.88 14.33 10.28
CA SER A 342 -15.88 14.24 8.82
C SER A 342 -17.32 14.18 8.29
N ARG A 343 -17.60 14.98 7.26
CA ARG A 343 -18.92 15.07 6.63
C ARG A 343 -19.27 13.76 5.91
N TYR A 344 -18.30 13.23 5.17
CA TYR A 344 -18.41 12.02 4.35
C TYR A 344 -17.03 11.41 4.13
N PHE A 345 -17.02 10.18 3.61
CA PHE A 345 -15.82 9.50 3.11
C PHE A 345 -16.17 8.70 1.85
N LYS A 346 -15.15 8.29 1.08
CA LYS A 346 -15.32 7.57 -0.18
C LYS A 346 -15.24 6.05 0.03
N GLN A 347 -16.24 5.33 -0.45
CA GLN A 347 -16.23 3.88 -0.61
C GLN A 347 -16.19 3.50 -2.10
N THR A 348 -16.18 2.20 -2.41
CA THR A 348 -16.14 1.66 -3.77
C THR A 348 -17.37 2.04 -4.60
N ASP A 349 -18.53 2.22 -3.96
CA ASP A 349 -19.83 2.50 -4.57
C ASP A 349 -20.25 3.98 -4.52
N GLY A 350 -19.52 4.84 -3.78
CA GLY A 350 -19.81 6.27 -3.73
C GLY A 350 -19.32 6.98 -2.48
N LEU A 351 -19.86 8.18 -2.25
CA LEU A 351 -19.66 8.92 -1.00
C LEU A 351 -20.69 8.45 0.03
N VAL A 352 -20.21 8.17 1.24
CA VAL A 352 -21.04 7.74 2.38
C VAL A 352 -20.88 8.70 3.55
N LEU A 353 -21.90 8.79 4.40
CA LEU A 353 -21.92 9.71 5.54
C LEU A 353 -20.83 9.34 6.55
N GLY A 354 -20.11 10.36 7.02
CA GLY A 354 -19.20 10.22 8.15
C GLY A 354 -19.95 10.32 9.49
N PRO A 355 -19.24 10.36 10.62
CA PRO A 355 -19.85 10.59 11.94
C PRO A 355 -20.32 12.04 12.13
N GLY A 356 -19.76 13.02 11.38
CA GLY A 356 -20.04 14.45 11.55
C GLY A 356 -21.53 14.83 11.53
N PRO A 357 -22.34 14.36 10.57
CA PRO A 357 -23.79 14.61 10.56
C PRO A 357 -24.51 14.17 11.84
N PHE A 358 -24.12 13.03 12.42
CA PHE A 358 -24.73 12.50 13.64
C PHE A 358 -24.27 13.28 14.88
N VAL A 359 -23.00 13.67 14.93
CA VAL A 359 -22.46 14.56 15.96
C VAL A 359 -23.19 15.90 15.94
N LYS A 360 -23.31 16.54 14.78
CA LYS A 360 -24.01 17.83 14.63
C LYS A 360 -25.50 17.73 14.98
N GLY A 361 -26.13 16.60 14.67
CA GLY A 361 -27.51 16.31 15.09
C GLY A 361 -27.67 16.25 16.62
N LEU A 362 -26.74 15.60 17.31
CA LEU A 362 -26.72 15.53 18.78
C LEU A 362 -26.40 16.89 19.42
N GLU A 363 -25.43 17.64 18.87
CA GLU A 363 -25.13 19.01 19.31
C GLU A 363 -26.36 19.91 19.22
N TYR A 364 -27.04 19.88 18.07
CA TYR A 364 -28.25 20.67 17.84
C TYR A 364 -29.38 20.27 18.79
N ALA A 365 -29.63 18.98 18.97
CA ALA A 365 -30.70 18.48 19.83
C ALA A 365 -30.45 18.79 21.32
N ALA A 366 -29.22 18.58 21.79
CA ALA A 366 -28.86 18.75 23.20
C ALA A 366 -28.42 20.18 23.57
N GLY A 367 -28.29 21.08 22.59
CA GLY A 367 -27.80 22.45 22.84
C GLY A 367 -26.36 22.50 23.35
N CYS A 368 -25.53 21.53 22.96
CA CYS A 368 -24.13 21.42 23.38
C CYS A 368 -23.18 21.50 22.18
N LYS A 369 -21.88 21.58 22.44
CA LYS A 369 -20.84 21.52 21.41
C LYS A 369 -19.91 20.34 21.68
N ALA A 370 -19.60 19.57 20.65
CA ALA A 370 -18.75 18.40 20.75
C ALA A 370 -17.28 18.81 20.92
N GLU A 371 -16.58 18.09 21.79
CA GLU A 371 -15.13 18.09 21.86
C GLU A 371 -14.59 17.12 20.80
N VAL A 372 -14.12 17.69 19.68
CA VAL A 372 -13.62 16.91 18.54
C VAL A 372 -12.18 16.50 18.79
N LEU A 373 -11.93 15.20 18.80
CA LEU A 373 -10.62 14.61 18.92
C LEU A 373 -10.10 14.27 17.51
N GLY A 374 -8.79 14.17 17.36
CA GLY A 374 -8.17 13.99 16.04
C GLY A 374 -7.75 15.30 15.35
N LYS A 375 -6.96 15.14 14.29
CA LYS A 375 -6.46 16.23 13.45
C LYS A 375 -7.64 16.94 12.75
N PRO A 376 -7.67 18.28 12.62
CA PRO A 376 -6.61 19.25 12.91
C PRO A 376 -6.58 19.81 14.35
N ASN A 377 -7.31 19.25 15.32
CA ASN A 377 -7.39 19.86 16.65
C ASN A 377 -6.00 19.87 17.34
N PRO A 378 -5.49 21.02 17.82
CA PRO A 378 -4.22 21.10 18.58
C PRO A 378 -4.15 20.15 19.78
N ALA A 379 -5.28 19.86 20.43
CA ALA A 379 -5.33 18.91 21.53
C ALA A 379 -4.88 17.49 21.13
N PHE A 380 -5.14 17.08 19.89
CA PHE A 380 -4.68 15.80 19.37
C PHE A 380 -3.16 15.74 19.29
N PHE A 381 -2.54 16.75 18.67
CA PHE A 381 -1.08 16.83 18.54
C PHE A 381 -0.41 16.93 19.91
N LYS A 382 -0.99 17.70 20.84
CA LYS A 382 -0.51 17.81 22.23
C LYS A 382 -0.54 16.46 22.94
N SER A 383 -1.66 15.74 22.83
CA SER A 383 -1.78 14.39 23.42
C SER A 383 -0.77 13.42 22.82
N ALA A 384 -0.46 13.55 21.51
CA ALA A 384 0.55 12.75 20.85
C ALA A 384 1.96 13.09 21.35
N LEU A 385 2.29 14.35 21.62
CA LEU A 385 3.61 14.75 22.12
C LEU A 385 3.87 14.33 23.56
N GLY A 386 2.84 14.32 24.41
CA GLY A 386 3.02 14.14 25.85
C GLY A 386 3.75 15.34 26.44
N ASP A 387 4.92 15.10 27.06
CA ASP A 387 5.71 16.13 27.73
C ASP A 387 6.72 16.86 26.80
N ILE A 388 6.80 16.47 25.53
CA ILE A 388 7.71 17.09 24.56
C ILE A 388 7.19 18.48 24.18
N ASP A 389 8.08 19.49 24.19
CA ASP A 389 7.75 20.84 23.74
C ASP A 389 7.39 20.82 22.25
N PRO A 390 6.22 21.37 21.85
CA PRO A 390 5.83 21.42 20.44
C PRO A 390 6.88 22.00 19.51
N SER A 391 7.66 23.00 19.96
CA SER A 391 8.69 23.66 19.15
C SER A 391 9.88 22.75 18.79
N GLU A 392 10.08 21.67 19.55
CA GLU A 392 11.10 20.65 19.29
C GLU A 392 10.59 19.52 18.39
N ALA A 393 9.30 19.52 18.07
CA ALA A 393 8.66 18.45 17.31
C ALA A 393 8.35 18.86 15.86
N VAL A 394 8.36 17.86 14.98
CA VAL A 394 8.08 18.00 13.55
C VAL A 394 6.89 17.13 13.18
N MET A 395 5.90 17.72 12.52
CA MET A 395 4.80 17.01 11.89
C MET A 395 5.10 16.83 10.40
N ILE A 396 5.05 15.58 9.92
CA ILE A 396 5.17 15.23 8.51
C ILE A 396 3.81 14.72 8.02
N GLY A 397 3.28 15.29 6.95
CA GLY A 397 1.97 14.91 6.41
C GLY A 397 1.72 15.42 4.99
N ASP A 398 0.71 14.88 4.34
CA ASP A 398 0.30 15.24 2.97
C ASP A 398 -0.93 16.15 2.92
N ASP A 399 -1.65 16.32 4.03
CA ASP A 399 -2.81 17.21 4.13
C ASP A 399 -2.44 18.53 4.80
N VAL A 400 -2.41 19.61 4.02
CA VAL A 400 -1.97 20.93 4.50
C VAL A 400 -2.85 21.49 5.62
N ALA A 401 -4.16 21.23 5.58
CA ALA A 401 -5.10 21.77 6.56
C ALA A 401 -5.20 20.86 7.79
N ILE A 402 -5.26 19.54 7.58
CA ILE A 402 -5.46 18.57 8.64
C ILE A 402 -4.16 18.33 9.41
N ASP A 403 -3.06 18.05 8.72
CA ASP A 403 -1.80 17.66 9.35
C ASP A 403 -0.95 18.87 9.69
N ILE A 404 -0.66 19.71 8.69
CA ILE A 404 0.36 20.74 8.80
C ILE A 404 -0.15 21.94 9.60
N GLN A 405 -1.25 22.55 9.19
CA GLN A 405 -1.82 23.69 9.90
C GLN A 405 -2.19 23.32 11.34
N GLY A 406 -2.81 22.16 11.55
CA GLY A 406 -3.18 21.67 12.87
C GLY A 406 -1.99 21.56 13.83
N ALA A 407 -0.86 21.03 13.35
CA ALA A 407 0.37 20.91 14.14
C ALA A 407 1.05 22.27 14.36
N MET A 408 1.11 23.11 13.33
CA MET A 408 1.76 24.43 13.41
C MET A 408 1.05 25.39 14.35
N ILE A 409 -0.28 25.30 14.48
CA ILE A 409 -1.05 26.07 15.48
C ILE A 409 -0.56 25.75 16.90
N LEU A 410 -0.13 24.51 17.16
CA LEU A 410 0.43 24.11 18.46
C LEU A 410 1.88 24.59 18.66
N GLY A 411 2.56 25.04 17.60
CA GLY A 411 3.96 25.46 17.63
C GLY A 411 4.94 24.46 17.02
N MET A 412 4.45 23.34 16.46
CA MET A 412 5.30 22.36 15.76
C MET A 412 5.81 22.89 14.43
N LYS A 413 6.96 22.37 13.98
CA LYS A 413 7.40 22.54 12.59
C LYS A 413 6.59 21.62 11.68
N GLY A 414 6.20 22.11 10.51
CA GLY A 414 5.38 21.36 9.55
C GLY A 414 6.12 21.07 8.26
N ILE A 415 6.30 19.79 7.92
CA ILE A 415 6.83 19.34 6.62
C ILE A 415 5.68 18.79 5.77
N LEU A 416 5.31 19.52 4.73
CA LEU A 416 4.28 19.11 3.78
C LEU A 416 4.87 18.21 2.69
N LEU A 417 4.32 17.02 2.49
CA LEU A 417 4.70 16.09 1.43
C LEU A 417 3.85 16.32 0.17
N GLN A 418 4.48 16.25 -1.00
CA GLN A 418 3.80 16.36 -2.30
C GLN A 418 3.23 15.02 -2.82
N THR A 419 3.17 14.02 -1.95
CA THR A 419 2.52 12.72 -2.20
C THR A 419 1.07 12.70 -1.70
N GLY A 420 0.31 11.64 -1.98
CA GLY A 420 -1.00 11.41 -1.36
C GLY A 420 -2.09 12.42 -1.78
N LYS A 421 -2.67 13.11 -0.80
CA LYS A 421 -3.78 14.06 -0.98
C LYS A 421 -3.36 15.44 -1.49
N TYR A 422 -2.06 15.75 -1.45
CA TYR A 422 -1.52 17.02 -1.89
C TYR A 422 -1.97 17.39 -3.31
N ARG A 423 -2.23 18.69 -3.52
CA ARG A 423 -2.46 19.30 -4.83
C ARG A 423 -1.53 20.51 -4.99
N PRO A 424 -1.01 20.78 -6.20
CA PRO A 424 -0.16 21.95 -6.45
C PRO A 424 -0.81 23.24 -5.95
N GLY A 425 -0.08 24.02 -5.15
CA GLY A 425 -0.55 25.25 -4.53
C GLY A 425 -1.15 25.06 -3.13
N ASP A 426 -1.26 23.84 -2.61
CA ASP A 426 -1.71 23.57 -1.25
C ASP A 426 -0.83 24.27 -0.21
N GLU A 427 0.47 24.40 -0.46
CA GLU A 427 1.43 25.11 0.40
C GLU A 427 1.08 26.58 0.65
N ASN A 428 0.29 27.19 -0.24
CA ASN A 428 -0.12 28.58 -0.14
C ASN A 428 -1.51 28.75 0.52
N LYS A 429 -2.17 27.66 0.92
CA LYS A 429 -3.52 27.69 1.51
C LYS A 429 -3.54 28.12 2.99
N ILE A 430 -2.40 28.11 3.65
CA ILE A 430 -2.30 28.36 5.10
C ILE A 430 -1.29 29.47 5.39
N VAL A 431 -1.52 30.20 6.49
CA VAL A 431 -0.60 31.21 7.02
C VAL A 431 -0.41 30.94 8.52
N PRO A 432 0.84 30.80 9.02
CA PRO A 432 2.09 30.76 8.25
C PRO A 432 2.15 29.55 7.30
N ALA A 433 2.93 29.69 6.21
CA ALA A 433 3.16 28.60 5.25
C ALA A 433 3.88 27.41 5.92
N PRO A 434 3.76 26.18 5.38
CA PRO A 434 4.52 25.03 5.87
C PRO A 434 6.01 25.36 6.04
N THR A 435 6.63 24.84 7.10
CA THR A 435 8.06 25.08 7.37
C THR A 435 8.93 24.62 6.20
N ILE A 436 8.62 23.44 5.63
CA ILE A 436 9.29 22.86 4.47
C ILE A 436 8.24 22.14 3.61
N VAL A 437 8.46 22.14 2.29
CA VAL A 437 7.71 21.31 1.34
C VAL A 437 8.68 20.31 0.70
N CYS A 438 8.33 19.02 0.75
CA CYS A 438 9.15 17.92 0.23
C CYS A 438 8.38 17.13 -0.83
N THR A 439 9.09 16.59 -1.83
CA THR A 439 8.51 15.74 -2.88
C THR A 439 7.90 14.47 -2.30
N ASP A 440 8.58 13.87 -1.32
CA ASP A 440 8.23 12.60 -0.70
C ASP A 440 8.84 12.47 0.70
N PHE A 441 8.51 11.37 1.38
CA PHE A 441 8.98 11.07 2.73
C PHE A 441 10.49 10.87 2.82
N SER A 442 11.15 10.36 1.76
CA SER A 442 12.62 10.18 1.75
C SER A 442 13.33 11.52 1.83
N GLN A 443 12.89 12.51 1.04
CA GLN A 443 13.46 13.84 1.09
C GLN A 443 13.26 14.51 2.46
N ALA A 444 12.09 14.31 3.09
CA ALA A 444 11.85 14.82 4.43
C ALA A 444 12.84 14.23 5.46
N VAL A 445 13.09 12.92 5.41
CA VAL A 445 14.09 12.27 6.27
C VAL A 445 15.50 12.79 5.98
N ASP A 446 15.90 12.93 4.72
CA ASP A 446 17.23 13.46 4.36
C ASP A 446 17.47 14.89 4.88
N ILE A 447 16.42 15.70 5.05
CA ILE A 447 16.50 17.04 5.63
C ILE A 447 16.57 16.97 7.16
N LEU A 448 15.83 16.07 7.79
CA LEU A 448 15.83 15.90 9.24
C LEU A 448 17.15 15.34 9.79
N LEU A 449 17.88 14.59 8.97
CA LEU A 449 19.16 13.96 9.36
C LEU A 449 20.40 14.81 9.02
N LYS A 450 20.21 16.00 8.44
CA LYS A 450 21.26 17.00 8.21
C LYS A 450 21.30 17.99 9.36
#